data_AF-A0A7R6TPG5-F1
#
_entry.id   AF-A0A7R6TPG5-F1
#
_cell.length_a   1.000
_cell.length_b   1.000
_cell.length_c   1.000
_cell.angle_alpha   90.00
_cell.angle_beta   90.00
_cell.angle_gamma   90.00
#
_symmetry.space_group_name_H-M   'P 1'
#
loop_
_entity.id
_entity.type
_entity.pdbx_description
1 polymer ?
#
loop_
_entity_poly.entity_id
_entity_poly.type
_entity_poly.pdbx_seq_one_letter_code
_entity_poly.pdbx_strand_id
1 'polypeptide(L)'
;MDDQTRQQEAANLNALIKDLNWAKFARDFSVPGGASMIYQHATGRRAISLNAGLAYAKGLGCALESISPRLAQLAQSVRNSTEDIPLQARTLTPQDHALLDLFAGLTPKQRAEEIRRLVEAKEHNDALREELAKQSA
;
A
#
# COMPACT_ATOMS: atom_id res chain seq x y z
N MET A 1 -21.01 14.03 -8.23
CA MET A 1 -21.47 12.64 -8.35
C MET A 1 -22.92 12.70 -8.78
N ASP A 2 -23.24 12.04 -9.88
CA ASP A 2 -24.57 11.96 -10.46
C ASP A 2 -25.46 10.98 -9.69
N ASP A 3 -26.77 11.18 -9.78
CA ASP A 3 -27.75 10.40 -9.04
C ASP A 3 -27.77 8.93 -9.49
N GLN A 4 -27.47 8.65 -10.76
CA GLN A 4 -27.44 7.30 -11.32
C GLN A 4 -26.30 6.47 -10.72
N THR A 5 -25.07 7.00 -10.69
CA THR A 5 -23.93 6.34 -10.01
C THR A 5 -24.24 6.05 -8.55
N ARG A 6 -24.92 6.96 -7.85
CA ARG A 6 -25.30 6.77 -6.44
C ARG A 6 -26.25 5.59 -6.25
N GLN A 7 -27.27 5.50 -7.10
CA GLN A 7 -28.24 4.42 -7.04
C GLN A 7 -27.62 3.08 -7.41
N GLN A 8 -26.68 3.07 -8.35
CA GLN A 8 -25.93 1.86 -8.70
C GLN A 8 -25.07 1.35 -7.52
N GLU A 9 -24.29 2.23 -6.89
CA GLU A 9 -23.48 1.89 -5.72
C GLU A 9 -24.36 1.39 -4.55
N ALA A 10 -25.53 2.01 -4.35
CA ALA A 10 -26.50 1.59 -3.37
C ALA A 10 -27.04 0.18 -3.64
N ALA A 11 -27.41 -0.10 -4.89
CA ALA A 11 -27.89 -1.43 -5.29
C ALA A 11 -26.83 -2.51 -5.11
N ASN A 12 -25.57 -2.22 -5.50
CA ASN A 12 -24.43 -3.12 -5.31
C ASN A 12 -24.23 -3.45 -3.83
N LEU A 13 -24.19 -2.42 -2.97
CA LEU A 13 -24.04 -2.62 -1.53
C LEU A 13 -25.23 -3.40 -0.96
N ASN A 14 -26.45 -3.02 -1.33
CA ASN A 14 -27.66 -3.66 -0.82
C ASN A 14 -27.74 -5.15 -1.19
N ALA A 15 -27.20 -5.55 -2.35
CA ALA A 15 -27.11 -6.96 -2.72
C ALA A 15 -26.20 -7.78 -1.78
N LEU A 16 -25.15 -7.15 -1.23
CA LEU A 16 -24.15 -7.81 -0.39
C LEU A 16 -24.55 -7.85 1.10
N ILE A 17 -25.45 -6.97 1.55
CA ILE A 17 -25.75 -6.79 2.99
C ILE A 17 -27.13 -7.29 3.44
N LYS A 18 -27.89 -7.97 2.57
CA LYS A 18 -29.30 -8.35 2.83
C LYS A 18 -29.52 -9.09 4.14
N ASP A 19 -28.61 -10.02 4.48
CA ASP A 19 -28.75 -10.90 5.64
C ASP A 19 -27.85 -10.49 6.82
N LEU A 20 -27.28 -9.27 6.79
CA LEU A 20 -26.37 -8.80 7.82
C LEU A 20 -27.07 -8.06 8.95
N ASN A 21 -26.61 -8.31 10.18
CA ASN A 21 -26.91 -7.43 11.30
C ASN A 21 -26.07 -6.15 11.18
N TRP A 22 -26.68 -5.06 10.69
CA TRP A 22 -25.99 -3.80 10.43
C TRP A 22 -25.35 -3.18 11.68
N ALA A 23 -25.98 -3.31 12.85
CA ALA A 23 -25.44 -2.76 14.08
C ALA A 23 -24.17 -3.48 14.53
N LYS A 24 -24.15 -4.81 14.42
CA LYS A 24 -22.94 -5.61 14.69
C LYS A 24 -21.86 -5.32 13.65
N PHE A 25 -22.22 -5.36 12.37
CA PHE A 25 -21.28 -5.09 11.28
C PHE A 25 -20.61 -3.72 11.41
N ALA A 26 -21.39 -2.68 11.71
CA ALA A 26 -20.87 -1.33 11.87
C ALA A 26 -19.86 -1.20 13.01
N ARG A 27 -20.05 -1.94 14.12
CA ARG A 27 -19.11 -1.97 15.25
C ARG A 27 -17.85 -2.77 14.92
N ASP A 28 -18.03 -3.96 14.34
CA ASP A 28 -16.92 -4.88 14.07
C ASP A 28 -15.95 -4.31 13.00
N PHE A 29 -16.46 -3.55 12.03
CA PHE A 29 -15.68 -3.00 10.92
C PHE A 29 -15.56 -1.46 10.93
N SER A 30 -15.95 -0.82 12.03
CA SER A 30 -15.83 0.64 12.22
C SER A 30 -16.44 1.47 11.09
N VAL A 31 -17.66 1.13 10.66
CA VAL A 31 -18.36 1.88 9.60
C VAL A 31 -18.69 3.29 10.12
N PRO A 32 -18.24 4.37 9.45
CA PRO A 32 -18.50 5.73 9.88
C PRO A 32 -20.00 6.01 9.99
N GLY A 33 -20.46 6.56 11.13
CA GLY A 33 -21.88 6.84 11.35
C GLY A 33 -22.76 5.62 11.67
N GLY A 34 -22.17 4.43 11.82
CA GLY A 34 -22.86 3.26 12.34
C GLY A 34 -23.90 2.66 11.38
N ALA A 35 -24.84 1.90 11.94
CA ALA A 35 -25.91 1.24 11.17
C ALA A 35 -26.82 2.22 10.40
N SER A 36 -27.01 3.43 10.90
CA SER A 36 -27.79 4.47 10.20
C SER A 36 -27.13 4.87 8.88
N MET A 37 -25.79 4.92 8.86
CA MET A 37 -25.05 5.23 7.64
C MET A 37 -25.13 4.07 6.63
N ILE A 38 -25.12 2.82 7.12
CA ILE A 38 -25.32 1.64 6.27
C ILE A 38 -26.65 1.73 5.53
N TYR A 39 -27.73 2.05 6.25
CA TYR A 39 -29.04 2.27 5.64
C TYR A 39 -29.00 3.37 4.57
N GLN A 40 -28.44 4.55 4.90
CA GLN A 40 -28.38 5.67 3.95
C GLN A 40 -27.61 5.33 2.67
N HIS A 41 -26.51 4.58 2.79
CA HIS A 41 -25.73 4.09 1.66
C HIS A 41 -26.50 3.04 0.85
N ALA A 42 -27.12 2.05 1.51
CA ALA A 42 -27.87 0.98 0.87
C ALA A 42 -29.14 1.45 0.15
N THR A 43 -29.75 2.54 0.62
CA THR A 43 -30.92 3.16 -0.05
C THR A 43 -30.55 4.32 -0.99
N GLY A 44 -29.26 4.59 -1.21
CA GLY A 44 -28.80 5.66 -2.11
C GLY A 44 -29.16 7.08 -1.66
N ARG A 45 -29.49 7.28 -0.37
CA ARG A 45 -29.77 8.61 0.21
C ARG A 45 -28.50 9.43 0.39
N ARG A 46 -27.38 8.74 0.60
CA ARG A 46 -26.05 9.35 0.76
C ARG A 46 -25.04 8.60 -0.09
N ALA A 47 -24.10 9.34 -0.67
CA ALA A 47 -22.98 8.77 -1.41
C ALA A 47 -22.02 8.03 -0.46
N ILE A 48 -21.47 6.91 -0.93
CA ILE A 48 -20.49 6.13 -0.18
C ILE A 48 -19.15 6.90 -0.20
N SER A 49 -18.61 7.16 0.98
CA SER A 49 -17.26 7.72 1.16
C SER A 49 -16.20 6.63 1.03
N LEU A 50 -14.94 7.01 0.75
CA LEU A 50 -13.84 6.05 0.65
C LEU A 50 -13.68 5.22 1.95
N ASN A 51 -13.72 5.86 3.11
CA ASN A 51 -13.61 5.18 4.41
C ASN A 51 -14.73 4.16 4.63
N ALA A 52 -15.97 4.52 4.28
CA ALA A 52 -17.09 3.59 4.36
C ALA A 52 -16.94 2.43 3.35
N GLY A 53 -16.53 2.73 2.11
CA GLY A 53 -16.27 1.73 1.08
C GLY A 53 -15.19 0.72 1.51
N LEU A 54 -14.10 1.19 2.13
CA LEU A 54 -13.05 0.32 2.66
C LEU A 54 -13.53 -0.54 3.83
N ALA A 55 -14.33 0.02 4.74
CA ALA A 55 -14.93 -0.74 5.84
C ALA A 55 -15.86 -1.86 5.31
N TYR A 56 -16.66 -1.55 4.27
CA TYR A 56 -17.51 -2.55 3.62
C TYR A 56 -16.70 -3.63 2.91
N ALA A 57 -15.73 -3.24 2.07
CA ALA A 57 -14.87 -4.20 1.37
C ALA A 57 -14.17 -5.16 2.35
N LYS A 58 -13.64 -4.61 3.46
CA LYS A 58 -13.01 -5.40 4.53
C LYS A 58 -14.01 -6.35 5.21
N GLY A 59 -15.19 -5.85 5.59
CA GLY A 59 -16.16 -6.66 6.33
C GLY A 59 -16.91 -7.69 5.50
N LEU A 60 -17.06 -7.41 4.20
CA LEU A 60 -17.70 -8.31 3.24
C LEU A 60 -16.70 -9.26 2.56
N GLY A 61 -15.40 -9.00 2.70
CA GLY A 61 -14.35 -9.79 2.05
C GLY A 61 -14.38 -9.68 0.51
N CYS A 62 -14.85 -8.56 -0.03
CA CYS A 62 -14.97 -8.33 -1.47
C CYS A 62 -14.07 -7.19 -1.95
N ALA A 63 -13.85 -7.11 -3.26
CA ALA A 63 -13.14 -5.98 -3.85
C ALA A 63 -13.95 -4.68 -3.67
N LEU A 64 -13.25 -3.55 -3.52
CA LEU A 64 -13.90 -2.23 -3.44
C LEU A 64 -14.72 -1.92 -4.71
N GLU A 65 -14.25 -2.39 -5.85
CA GLU A 65 -14.91 -2.23 -7.16
C GLU A 65 -16.28 -2.91 -7.22
N SER A 66 -16.47 -4.01 -6.48
CA SER A 66 -17.77 -4.68 -6.37
C SER A 66 -18.82 -3.82 -5.68
N ILE A 67 -18.40 -2.83 -4.88
CA ILE A 67 -19.28 -1.90 -4.17
C ILE A 67 -19.37 -0.58 -4.93
N SER A 68 -18.21 0.02 -5.23
CA SER A 68 -18.09 1.30 -5.91
C SER A 68 -16.91 1.29 -6.89
N PRO A 69 -17.19 1.16 -8.21
CA PRO A 69 -16.18 1.29 -9.25
C PRO A 69 -15.47 2.65 -9.21
N ARG A 70 -16.19 3.72 -8.89
CA ARG A 70 -15.65 5.08 -8.78
C ARG A 70 -14.60 5.18 -7.66
N LEU A 71 -14.87 4.61 -6.49
CA LEU A 71 -13.91 4.62 -5.38
C LEU A 71 -12.70 3.71 -5.67
N ALA A 72 -12.89 2.60 -6.38
CA ALA A 72 -11.80 1.76 -6.84
C ALA A 72 -10.87 2.52 -7.81
N GLN A 73 -11.43 3.23 -8.79
CA GLN A 73 -10.68 4.09 -9.70
C GLN A 73 -9.93 5.21 -8.96
N LEU A 74 -10.57 5.85 -7.98
CA LEU A 74 -9.93 6.87 -7.16
C LEU A 74 -8.75 6.30 -6.34
N ALA A 75 -8.91 5.11 -5.76
CA ALA A 75 -7.82 4.46 -5.03
C ALA A 75 -6.66 4.08 -5.97
N GLN A 76 -6.97 3.63 -7.19
CA GLN A 76 -5.97 3.31 -8.20
C GLN A 76 -5.25 4.56 -8.71
N SER A 77 -5.95 5.68 -8.92
CA SER A 77 -5.30 6.92 -9.35
C SER A 77 -4.32 7.45 -8.30
N VAL A 78 -4.64 7.33 -7.01
CA VAL A 78 -3.70 7.67 -5.92
C VAL A 78 -2.48 6.77 -5.97
N ARG A 79 -2.65 5.46 -6.18
CA ARG A 79 -1.52 4.54 -6.37
C ARG A 79 -0.63 5.03 -7.51
N ASN A 80 -1.21 5.24 -8.70
CA ASN A 80 -0.47 5.65 -9.89
C ASN A 80 0.23 7.01 -9.72
N SER A 81 -0.37 7.98 -9.00
CA SER A 81 0.29 9.26 -8.68
C SER A 81 1.41 9.14 -7.64
N THR A 82 1.43 8.04 -6.87
CA THR A 82 2.55 7.70 -5.97
C THR A 82 3.62 6.88 -6.70
N GLU A 83 3.31 6.28 -7.85
CA GLU A 83 4.25 5.50 -8.67
C GLU A 83 5.30 6.36 -9.42
N ASP A 84 5.26 7.70 -9.32
CA ASP A 84 6.43 8.54 -9.61
C ASP A 84 7.56 8.33 -8.57
N ILE A 85 7.30 7.60 -7.49
CA ILE A 85 8.33 6.93 -6.68
C ILE A 85 8.12 5.43 -6.90
N PRO A 86 8.84 4.82 -7.86
CA PRO A 86 8.74 3.39 -8.07
C PRO A 86 9.18 2.69 -6.78
N LEU A 87 8.24 2.01 -6.11
CA LEU A 87 8.58 0.84 -5.29
C LEU A 87 8.96 -0.31 -6.25
N GLN A 88 9.91 -0.07 -7.15
CA GLN A 88 10.57 -1.14 -7.86
C GLN A 88 11.20 -2.01 -6.78
N ALA A 89 10.73 -3.24 -6.66
CA ALA A 89 11.53 -4.29 -6.09
C ALA A 89 12.86 -4.24 -6.86
N ARG A 90 13.87 -3.62 -6.26
CA ARG A 90 15.19 -3.48 -6.89
C ARG A 90 15.60 -4.89 -7.26
N THR A 91 15.72 -5.18 -8.55
CA THR A 91 16.29 -6.45 -9.00
C THR A 91 17.69 -6.51 -8.41
N LEU A 92 17.87 -7.41 -7.43
CA LEU A 92 19.14 -7.58 -6.77
C LEU A 92 20.13 -8.03 -7.84
N THR A 93 21.20 -7.27 -7.99
CA THR A 93 22.29 -7.64 -8.89
C THR A 93 23.02 -8.86 -8.31
N PRO A 94 23.81 -9.60 -9.10
CA PRO A 94 24.68 -10.64 -8.57
C PRO A 94 25.60 -10.15 -7.44
N GLN A 95 25.99 -8.87 -7.47
CA GLN A 95 26.77 -8.25 -6.40
C GLN A 95 25.96 -8.06 -5.12
N ASP A 96 24.69 -7.64 -5.23
CA ASP A 96 23.80 -7.53 -4.08
C ASP A 96 23.57 -8.90 -3.42
N HIS A 97 23.46 -9.96 -4.22
CA HIS A 97 23.37 -11.33 -3.72
C HIS A 97 24.63 -11.78 -2.96
N ALA A 98 25.82 -11.50 -3.51
CA ALA A 98 27.08 -11.80 -2.83
C ALA A 98 27.22 -11.07 -1.48
N LEU A 99 26.73 -9.83 -1.40
CA LEU A 99 26.69 -9.08 -0.13
C LEU A 99 25.71 -9.72 0.86
N LEU A 100 24.53 -10.13 0.41
CA LEU A 100 23.56 -10.80 1.27
C LEU A 100 24.11 -12.12 1.83
N ASP A 101 24.82 -12.89 1.01
CA ASP A 101 25.49 -14.12 1.43
C ASP A 101 26.59 -13.85 2.45
N LEU A 102 27.38 -12.78 2.28
CA LEU A 102 28.40 -12.35 3.25
C LEU A 102 27.79 -12.01 4.62
N PHE A 103 26.61 -11.41 4.64
CA PHE A 103 25.90 -11.06 5.88
C PHE A 103 25.02 -12.20 6.42
N ALA A 104 24.92 -13.33 5.72
CA ALA A 104 24.11 -14.46 6.15
C ALA A 104 24.72 -15.10 7.41
N GLY A 105 23.87 -15.36 8.42
CA GLY A 105 24.32 -15.96 9.68
C GLY A 105 25.03 -15.02 10.67
N LEU A 106 25.31 -13.77 10.30
CA LEU A 106 25.90 -12.78 11.22
C LEU A 106 24.87 -12.22 12.19
N THR A 107 25.29 -12.08 13.46
CA THR A 107 24.51 -11.32 14.46
C THR A 107 24.45 -9.83 14.10
N PRO A 108 23.47 -9.08 14.64
CA PRO A 108 23.36 -7.65 14.36
C PRO A 108 24.63 -6.84 14.65
N LYS A 109 25.37 -7.20 15.72
CA LYS A 109 26.64 -6.54 16.07
C LYS A 109 27.74 -6.82 15.04
N GLN A 110 27.87 -8.08 14.62
CA GLN A 110 28.86 -8.47 13.61
C GLN A 110 28.54 -7.85 12.25
N ARG A 111 27.26 -7.76 11.89
CA ARG A 111 26.81 -7.09 10.66
C ARG A 111 27.18 -5.61 10.65
N ALA A 112 27.00 -4.90 11.77
CA ALA A 112 27.35 -3.48 11.87
C ALA A 112 28.86 -3.24 11.73
N GLU A 113 29.67 -4.10 12.36
CA GLU A 113 31.12 -4.04 12.24
C GLU A 113 31.60 -4.33 10.80
N GLU A 114 31.01 -5.32 10.15
CA GLU A 114 31.35 -5.68 8.78
C GLU A 114 30.94 -4.58 7.78
N ILE A 115 29.77 -3.96 7.97
CA ILE A 115 29.37 -2.78 7.19
C ILE A 115 30.40 -1.66 7.33
N ARG A 116 30.86 -1.39 8.56
CA ARG A 116 31.85 -0.33 8.82
C ARG A 116 33.16 -0.60 8.07
N ARG A 117 33.67 -1.83 8.14
CA ARG A 117 34.90 -2.22 7.41
C ARG A 117 34.78 -2.06 5.91
N LEU A 118 33.63 -2.45 5.34
CA LEU A 118 33.41 -2.31 3.89
C LEU A 118 33.33 -0.84 3.46
N VAL A 119 32.76 0.03 4.29
CA VAL A 119 32.74 1.48 4.04
C VAL A 119 34.15 2.06 4.06
N GLU A 120 34.94 1.76 5.10
CA GLU A 120 36.32 2.25 5.23
C GLU A 120 37.20 1.76 4.06
N ALA A 121 37.06 0.49 3.66
CA ALA A 121 37.77 -0.06 2.51
C ALA A 121 37.36 0.60 1.18
N LYS A 122 36.07 0.94 1.03
CA LYS A 122 35.58 1.67 -0.15
C LYS A 122 36.18 3.07 -0.20
N GLU A 123 36.12 3.82 0.90
CA GLU A 123 36.68 5.18 0.98
C GLU A 123 38.17 5.20 0.64
N HIS A 124 38.93 4.21 1.13
CA HIS A 124 40.34 4.08 0.79
C HIS A 124 40.57 3.80 -0.70
N ASN A 125 39.80 2.88 -1.29
CA ASN A 125 39.89 2.57 -2.72
C ASN A 125 39.50 3.77 -3.61
N ASP A 126 38.49 4.53 -3.21
CA ASP A 126 38.06 5.73 -3.92
C ASP A 126 39.16 6.82 -3.86
N ALA A 127 39.80 7.00 -2.69
CA ALA A 127 40.95 7.90 -2.55
C ALA A 127 42.14 7.49 -3.44
N LEU A 128 42.48 6.20 -3.47
CA LEU A 128 43.54 5.68 -4.36
C LEU A 128 43.20 5.90 -5.84
N ARG A 129 41.94 5.71 -6.22
CA ARG A 129 41.47 5.96 -7.59
C ARG A 129 41.60 7.43 -7.97
N GLU A 130 41.28 8.35 -7.06
CA GLU A 130 41.47 9.79 -7.29
C GLU A 130 42.95 10.17 -7.44
N GLU A 131 43.83 9.60 -6.61
CA GLU A 131 45.27 9.81 -6.74
C GLU A 131 45.82 9.28 -8.06
N LEU A 132 45.40 8.07 -8.47
CA LEU A 132 45.79 7.48 -9.74
C LEU A 132 45.33 8.35 -10.92
N ALA A 133 44.09 8.84 -10.87
CA ALA A 133 43.53 9.72 -11.90
C ALA A 133 44.31 11.04 -12.02
N LYS A 134 44.75 11.61 -10.90
CA LYS A 134 45.59 12.83 -10.86
C LYS A 134 47.01 12.62 -11.41
N GLN A 135 47.56 11.40 -11.32
CA GLN A 135 48.88 11.07 -11.89
C GLN A 135 48.82 10.77 -13.39
N SER A 136 47.65 10.40 -13.92
CA SER A 136 47.43 10.07 -15.34
C SER A 136 46.92 11.23 -16.21
N ALA A 137 46.71 12.43 -15.62
CA ALA A 137 46.26 13.65 -16.28
C ALA A 137 47.41 14.66 -16.40
#